data_AF-A0A7C6G689-F1
#
_entry.id   AF-A0A7C6G689-F1
#
_cell.length_a   1.000
_cell.length_b   1.000
_cell.length_c   1.000
_cell.angle_alpha   90.00
_cell.angle_beta   90.00
_cell.angle_gamma   90.00
#
_symmetry.space_group_name_H-M   'P 1'
#
loop_
_entity.id
_entity.type
_entity.pdbx_description
1 polymer ?
#
loop_
_entity_poly.entity_id
_entity_poly.type
_entity_poly.pdbx_seq_one_letter_code
_entity_poly.pdbx_strand_id
1 'polypeptide(L)'
;MIYEELIFGLGISINNTELNEVKELMKITKNIVFHLIAGVNSVEEIEWLRKLDYCKILVLGYKQIGRGADYFNTEVKQNMMLWNAFVGMYLSEGALSFDNLAIEQLYIKQMMTEKEWNKYYMGDEFTFSMYMDAVNQQFAPSSTSNERESFDNYSLIEYFQKFRNR
;
A
#
# COMPACT_ATOMS: atom_id res chain seq x y z
N MET A 1 15.46 17.04 9.27
CA MET A 1 15.23 15.78 8.53
C MET A 1 15.10 15.97 7.03
N ILE A 2 14.06 16.63 6.49
CA ILE A 2 13.94 16.83 5.02
C ILE A 2 15.02 17.79 4.50
N TYR A 3 15.18 18.97 5.13
CA TYR A 3 16.24 19.93 4.77
C TYR A 3 17.67 19.41 4.99
N GLU A 4 17.81 18.40 5.84
CA GLU A 4 19.09 17.76 6.15
C GLU A 4 19.33 16.53 5.27
N GLU A 5 18.45 16.26 4.29
CA GLU A 5 18.54 15.12 3.37
C GLU A 5 18.58 13.75 4.08
N LEU A 6 17.97 13.67 5.27
CA LEU A 6 17.81 12.41 6.01
C LEU A 6 16.52 11.67 5.61
N ILE A 7 15.55 12.39 5.04
CA ILE A 7 14.28 11.85 4.54
C ILE A 7 14.06 12.37 3.12
N PHE A 8 13.94 11.44 2.17
CA PHE A 8 13.75 11.76 0.75
C PHE A 8 12.31 11.69 0.29
N GLY A 9 11.43 11.02 1.03
CA GLY A 9 10.01 10.89 0.72
C GLY A 9 9.18 10.58 1.96
N LEU A 10 7.89 10.91 1.90
CA LEU A 10 6.98 10.77 3.02
C LEU A 10 5.68 10.07 2.61
N GLY A 11 5.32 9.02 3.34
CA GLY A 11 3.99 8.40 3.26
C GLY A 11 3.07 8.98 4.32
N ILE A 12 1.89 9.46 3.94
CA ILE A 12 0.92 10.10 4.85
C ILE A 12 -0.41 9.39 4.73
N SER A 13 -0.88 8.78 5.82
CA SER A 13 -2.29 8.42 5.97
C SER A 13 -3.05 9.67 6.36
N ILE A 14 -4.08 10.01 5.60
CA ILE A 14 -4.83 11.25 5.76
C ILE A 14 -6.31 10.96 5.93
N ASN A 15 -6.97 11.80 6.74
CA ASN A 15 -8.42 11.99 6.69
C ASN A 15 -8.75 13.42 6.21
N ASN A 16 -10.00 13.66 5.79
CA ASN A 16 -10.43 14.95 5.24
C ASN A 16 -10.23 16.17 6.17
N THR A 17 -9.93 15.98 7.45
CA THR A 17 -9.78 17.09 8.42
C THR A 17 -8.35 17.66 8.50
N GLU A 18 -7.36 17.01 7.91
CA GLU A 18 -5.92 17.32 8.08
C GLU A 18 -5.33 18.14 6.90
N LEU A 19 -6.19 18.73 6.05
CA LEU A 19 -5.78 19.33 4.77
C LEU A 19 -4.81 20.50 4.90
N ASN A 20 -4.97 21.34 5.93
CA ASN A 20 -4.11 22.53 6.10
C ASN A 20 -2.68 22.13 6.45
N GLU A 21 -2.52 21.09 7.26
CA GLU A 21 -1.22 20.58 7.68
C GLU A 21 -0.48 19.95 6.50
N VAL A 22 -1.20 19.20 5.66
CA VAL A 22 -0.65 18.66 4.42
C VAL A 22 -0.21 19.77 3.46
N LYS A 23 -0.99 20.84 3.31
CA LYS A 23 -0.61 21.97 2.43
C LYS A 23 0.69 22.63 2.86
N GLU A 24 0.93 22.81 4.16
CA GLU A 24 2.20 23.35 4.64
C GLU A 24 3.36 22.40 4.33
N LEU A 25 3.15 21.09 4.50
CA LEU A 25 4.17 20.09 4.20
C LEU A 25 4.50 19.98 2.70
N MET A 26 3.49 20.17 1.84
CA MET A 26 3.66 20.21 0.38
C MET A 26 4.51 21.40 -0.08
N LYS A 27 4.62 22.48 0.71
CA LYS A 27 5.56 23.59 0.42
C LYS A 27 7.02 23.18 0.67
N ILE A 28 7.25 22.18 1.51
CA ILE A 28 8.58 21.71 1.90
C ILE A 28 9.07 20.64 0.94
N THR A 29 8.22 19.70 0.54
CA THR A 29 8.59 18.61 -0.37
C THR A 29 7.44 18.20 -1.30
N LYS A 30 7.81 17.79 -2.52
CA LYS A 30 6.89 17.21 -3.51
C LYS A 30 6.87 15.68 -3.48
N ASN A 31 7.77 15.05 -2.72
CA ASN A 31 7.86 13.59 -2.67
C ASN A 31 6.98 13.02 -1.56
N ILE A 32 5.68 13.26 -1.68
CA ILE A 32 4.65 12.78 -0.76
C ILE A 32 3.84 11.71 -1.47
N VAL A 33 3.52 10.63 -0.74
CA VAL A 33 2.58 9.60 -1.15
C VAL A 33 1.46 9.54 -0.11
N PHE A 34 0.22 9.72 -0.56
CA PHE A 34 -0.96 9.62 0.29
C PHE A 34 -1.41 8.17 0.36
N HIS A 35 -1.61 7.67 1.58
CA HIS A 35 -2.04 6.31 1.82
C HIS A 35 -3.53 6.28 2.11
N LEU A 36 -4.27 5.55 1.29
CA LEU A 36 -5.69 5.25 1.50
C LEU A 36 -5.84 3.75 1.76
N ILE A 37 -6.68 3.34 2.71
CA ILE A 37 -6.99 1.92 2.95
C ILE A 37 -8.37 1.64 2.38
N ALA A 38 -8.44 0.72 1.41
CA ALA A 38 -9.71 0.29 0.81
C ALA A 38 -10.58 -0.39 1.87
N GLY A 39 -11.68 0.26 2.27
CA GLY A 39 -12.53 -0.20 3.38
C GLY A 39 -12.49 0.70 4.61
N VAL A 40 -11.49 1.59 4.74
CA VAL A 40 -11.48 2.66 5.75
C VAL A 40 -11.76 4.01 5.11
N ASN A 41 -10.96 4.39 4.10
CA ASN A 41 -11.14 5.62 3.34
C ASN A 41 -12.21 5.43 2.27
N SER A 42 -12.97 6.47 1.92
CA SER A 42 -13.91 6.38 0.80
C SER A 42 -13.19 6.49 -0.55
N VAL A 43 -13.75 5.90 -1.61
CA VAL A 43 -13.10 5.92 -2.94
C VAL A 43 -13.11 7.32 -3.56
N GLU A 44 -14.11 8.13 -3.22
CA GLU A 44 -14.21 9.55 -3.56
C GLU A 44 -13.06 10.37 -2.96
N GLU A 45 -12.29 9.78 -2.03
CA GLU A 45 -11.12 10.46 -1.49
C GLU A 45 -10.04 10.74 -2.54
N ILE A 46 -10.01 9.93 -3.60
CA ILE A 46 -9.12 10.14 -4.74
C ILE A 46 -9.39 11.49 -5.43
N GLU A 47 -10.66 11.87 -5.59
CA GLU A 47 -11.05 13.10 -6.29
C GLU A 47 -10.55 14.35 -5.59
N TRP A 48 -10.64 14.40 -4.26
CA TRP A 48 -10.16 15.56 -3.53
C TRP A 48 -8.63 15.59 -3.47
N LEU A 49 -7.99 14.43 -3.30
CA LEU A 49 -6.52 14.34 -3.31
C LEU A 49 -5.95 14.81 -4.63
N ARG A 50 -6.63 14.55 -5.75
CA ARG A 50 -6.23 15.00 -7.08
C ARG A 50 -6.38 16.50 -7.31
N LYS A 51 -7.13 17.22 -6.48
CA LYS A 51 -7.20 18.69 -6.53
C LYS A 51 -5.95 19.35 -5.96
N LEU A 52 -5.03 18.57 -5.37
CA LEU A 52 -3.74 19.05 -4.90
C LEU A 52 -2.74 19.12 -6.07
N ASP A 53 -1.83 20.10 -6.04
CA ASP A 53 -0.85 20.36 -7.11
C ASP A 53 0.05 19.15 -7.45
N TYR A 54 0.29 18.26 -6.49
CA TYR A 54 1.03 17.02 -6.67
C TYR A 54 0.35 15.90 -5.87
N CYS A 55 0.01 14.81 -6.55
CA CYS A 55 -0.74 13.73 -5.95
C CYS A 55 -0.18 12.38 -6.40
N LYS A 56 0.45 11.66 -5.48
CA LYS A 56 0.72 10.22 -5.60
C LYS A 56 -0.10 9.54 -4.53
N ILE A 57 -0.89 8.55 -4.90
CA ILE A 57 -1.77 7.82 -3.99
C ILE A 57 -1.36 6.36 -4.00
N LEU A 58 -1.15 5.79 -2.82
CA LEU A 58 -1.01 4.36 -2.61
C LEU A 58 -2.26 3.86 -1.90
N VAL A 59 -2.99 2.96 -2.57
CA VAL A 59 -4.14 2.26 -2.01
C VAL A 59 -3.66 0.96 -1.37
N LEU A 60 -3.99 0.79 -0.10
CA LEU A 60 -3.64 -0.37 0.72
C LEU A 60 -4.87 -1.25 0.92
N GLY A 61 -4.66 -2.56 0.93
CA GLY A 61 -5.72 -3.52 1.21
C GLY A 61 -6.10 -3.54 2.69
N TYR A 62 -7.37 -3.80 2.99
CA TYR A 62 -7.83 -3.95 4.37
C TYR A 62 -7.37 -5.28 4.96
N LYS A 63 -6.60 -5.24 6.05
CA LYS A 63 -6.15 -6.45 6.74
C LYS A 63 -7.26 -6.99 7.64
N GLN A 64 -7.78 -8.18 7.34
CA GLN A 64 -8.71 -8.91 8.22
C GLN A 64 -7.97 -9.77 9.27
N ILE A 65 -6.72 -9.41 9.59
CA ILE A 65 -5.88 -10.07 10.59
C ILE A 65 -5.36 -9.05 11.60
N GLY A 66 -4.88 -9.52 12.74
CA GLY A 66 -4.43 -8.66 13.82
C GLY A 66 -5.52 -7.66 14.24
N ARG A 67 -5.15 -6.40 14.49
CA ARG A 67 -6.11 -5.36 14.88
C ARG A 67 -7.21 -5.13 13.86
N GLY A 68 -6.93 -5.28 12.56
CA GLY A 68 -7.93 -5.02 11.53
C GLY A 68 -9.10 -6.02 11.55
N ALA A 69 -8.89 -7.22 12.10
CA ALA A 69 -9.97 -8.19 12.32
C ALA A 69 -11.03 -7.66 13.30
N ASP A 70 -10.60 -6.98 14.37
CA ASP A 70 -11.48 -6.47 15.43
C ASP A 70 -12.44 -5.37 14.94
N TYR A 71 -12.05 -4.64 13.88
CA TYR A 71 -12.83 -3.55 13.30
C TYR A 71 -13.55 -3.93 12.01
N PHE A 72 -13.44 -5.18 11.55
CA PHE A 72 -14.09 -5.61 10.32
C PHE A 72 -15.60 -5.74 10.51
N ASN A 73 -16.36 -4.85 9.87
CA ASN A 73 -17.80 -4.75 10.04
C ASN A 73 -18.52 -4.50 8.70
N THR A 74 -19.84 -4.27 8.75
CA THR A 74 -20.66 -4.04 7.55
C THR A 74 -20.27 -2.78 6.79
N GLU A 75 -19.87 -1.71 7.48
CA GLU A 75 -19.43 -0.45 6.88
C GLU A 75 -18.14 -0.65 6.08
N VAL A 76 -17.15 -1.35 6.65
CA VAL A 76 -15.92 -1.70 5.94
C VAL A 76 -16.22 -2.48 4.66
N LYS A 77 -17.11 -3.49 4.74
CA LYS A 77 -17.52 -4.28 3.57
C LYS A 77 -18.19 -3.42 2.49
N GLN A 78 -19.12 -2.56 2.88
CA GLN A 78 -19.81 -1.65 1.95
C GLN A 78 -18.81 -0.71 1.27
N ASN A 79 -17.87 -0.15 2.04
CA ASN A 79 -16.84 0.72 1.50
C ASN A 79 -15.91 -0.03 0.52
N MET A 80 -15.49 -1.26 0.84
CA MET A 80 -14.74 -2.11 -0.10
C MET A 80 -15.53 -2.40 -1.40
N MET A 81 -16.86 -2.57 -1.32
CA MET A 81 -17.70 -2.74 -2.51
C MET A 81 -17.73 -1.47 -3.37
N LEU A 82 -17.81 -0.28 -2.77
CA LEU A 82 -17.72 0.99 -3.48
C LEU A 82 -16.36 1.16 -4.16
N TRP A 83 -15.28 0.85 -3.46
CA TRP A 83 -13.94 0.81 -4.06
C TRP A 83 -13.89 -0.08 -5.29
N ASN A 84 -14.35 -1.33 -5.20
CA ASN A 84 -14.35 -2.25 -6.33
C ASN A 84 -15.19 -1.73 -7.52
N ALA A 85 -16.31 -1.06 -7.25
CA ALA A 85 -17.17 -0.50 -8.28
C ALA A 85 -16.56 0.71 -9.02
N PHE A 86 -15.81 1.56 -8.32
CA PHE A 86 -15.42 2.88 -8.85
C PHE A 86 -13.92 3.05 -9.09
N VAL A 87 -13.05 2.24 -8.49
CA VAL A 87 -11.58 2.40 -8.60
C VAL A 87 -11.10 2.37 -10.06
N GLY A 88 -11.76 1.61 -10.92
CA GLY A 88 -11.43 1.52 -12.35
C GLY A 88 -11.49 2.87 -13.08
N MET A 89 -12.36 3.78 -12.64
CA MET A 89 -12.47 5.14 -13.21
C MET A 89 -11.19 5.95 -12.99
N TYR A 90 -10.37 5.58 -12.01
CA TYR A 90 -9.20 6.32 -11.57
C TYR A 90 -7.88 5.77 -12.12
N LEU A 91 -7.87 4.60 -12.77
CA LEU A 91 -6.64 3.93 -13.20
C LEU A 91 -5.91 4.62 -14.35
N SER A 92 -6.62 5.31 -15.24
CA SER A 92 -6.06 5.94 -16.45
C SER A 92 -5.17 7.16 -16.17
N GLU A 93 -5.21 7.70 -14.94
CA GLU A 93 -4.54 8.96 -14.59
C GLU A 93 -3.14 8.79 -13.99
N GLY A 94 -2.65 7.56 -13.81
CA GLY A 94 -1.24 7.27 -13.49
C GLY A 94 -0.72 7.71 -12.11
N ALA A 95 -1.56 8.32 -11.28
CA ALA A 95 -1.23 8.75 -9.91
C ALA A 95 -1.58 7.71 -8.82
N LEU A 96 -2.14 6.56 -9.20
CA LEU A 96 -2.56 5.50 -8.28
C LEU A 96 -1.57 4.33 -8.29
N SER A 97 -1.20 3.87 -7.10
CA SER A 97 -0.44 2.64 -6.85
C SER A 97 -1.22 1.78 -5.86
N PHE A 98 -0.92 0.49 -5.82
CA PHE A 98 -1.63 -0.48 -4.97
C PHE A 98 -0.61 -1.40 -4.30
N ASP A 99 -0.85 -1.78 -3.04
CA ASP A 99 -0.17 -2.95 -2.47
C ASP A 99 -0.78 -4.26 -3.02
N ASN A 100 -0.09 -5.39 -2.83
CA ASN A 100 -0.56 -6.68 -3.34
C ASN A 100 -1.95 -7.05 -2.78
N LEU A 101 -2.24 -6.70 -1.52
CA LEU A 101 -3.53 -6.98 -0.90
C LEU A 101 -4.67 -6.18 -1.54
N ALA A 102 -4.48 -4.90 -1.84
CA ALA A 102 -5.46 -4.08 -2.54
C ALA A 102 -5.69 -4.58 -3.97
N ILE A 103 -4.62 -4.99 -4.66
CA ILE A 103 -4.71 -5.58 -6.01
C ILE A 103 -5.67 -6.76 -6.02
N GLU A 104 -5.53 -7.67 -5.05
CA GLU A 104 -6.38 -8.85 -4.92
C GLU A 104 -7.81 -8.48 -4.54
N GLN A 105 -7.98 -7.67 -3.49
CA GLN A 105 -9.29 -7.31 -2.94
C GLN A 105 -10.15 -6.48 -3.89
N LEU A 106 -9.52 -5.64 -4.72
CA LEU A 106 -10.19 -4.76 -5.68
C LEU A 106 -10.14 -5.27 -7.11
N TYR A 107 -9.63 -6.49 -7.32
CA TYR A 107 -9.55 -7.14 -8.63
C TYR A 107 -8.87 -6.29 -9.73
N ILE A 108 -7.86 -5.49 -9.36
CA ILE A 108 -7.24 -4.48 -10.24
C ILE A 108 -6.71 -5.09 -11.54
N LYS A 109 -6.15 -6.30 -11.47
CA LYS A 109 -5.65 -7.03 -12.65
C LYS A 109 -6.70 -7.21 -13.75
N GLN A 110 -7.97 -7.38 -13.38
CA GLN A 110 -9.07 -7.58 -14.34
C GLN A 110 -9.44 -6.28 -15.09
N MET A 111 -9.03 -5.13 -14.56
CA MET A 111 -9.29 -3.81 -15.13
C MET A 111 -8.16 -3.33 -16.07
N MET A 112 -7.12 -4.13 -16.27
CA MET A 112 -5.94 -3.79 -17.05
C MET A 112 -5.73 -4.79 -18.20
N THR A 113 -5.15 -4.32 -19.31
CA THR A 113 -4.67 -5.23 -20.34
C THR A 113 -3.44 -6.00 -19.86
N GLU A 114 -3.16 -7.17 -20.45
CA GLU A 114 -1.95 -7.93 -20.13
C GLU A 114 -0.66 -7.12 -20.35
N LYS A 115 -0.64 -6.28 -21.40
CA LYS A 115 0.49 -5.40 -21.70
C LYS A 115 0.71 -4.35 -20.61
N GLU A 116 -0.36 -3.73 -20.11
CA GLU A 116 -0.27 -2.76 -19.02
C GLU A 116 0.14 -3.46 -17.72
N TRP A 117 -0.48 -4.60 -17.42
CA TRP A 117 -0.15 -5.41 -16.26
C TRP A 117 1.35 -5.74 -16.20
N ASN A 118 1.90 -6.30 -17.29
CA ASN A 118 3.32 -6.67 -17.36
C ASN A 118 4.27 -5.46 -17.33
N LYS A 119 3.77 -4.25 -17.62
CA LYS A 119 4.55 -3.01 -17.55
C LYS A 119 4.58 -2.43 -16.13
N TYR A 120 3.46 -2.49 -15.41
CA TYR A 120 3.29 -1.78 -14.14
C TYR A 120 3.40 -2.70 -12.91
N TYR A 121 3.06 -3.99 -13.03
CA TYR A 121 3.12 -4.92 -11.92
C TYR A 121 4.56 -5.37 -11.66
N MET A 122 5.04 -5.13 -10.45
CA MET A 122 6.40 -5.47 -10.03
C MET A 122 6.51 -6.86 -9.40
N GLY A 123 5.48 -7.71 -9.48
CA GLY A 123 5.50 -9.06 -8.93
C GLY A 123 4.82 -9.20 -7.57
N ASP A 124 4.66 -10.45 -7.16
CA ASP A 124 3.98 -10.83 -5.92
C ASP A 124 4.87 -10.52 -4.69
N GLU A 125 4.27 -10.59 -3.50
CA GLU A 125 5.03 -10.52 -2.25
C GLU A 125 6.21 -11.52 -2.31
N PHE A 126 7.33 -11.13 -1.71
CA PHE A 126 8.53 -11.95 -1.69
C PHE A 126 9.30 -12.13 -3.02
N THR A 127 8.88 -11.46 -4.10
CA THR A 127 9.67 -11.39 -5.34
C THR A 127 10.88 -10.46 -5.18
N PHE A 128 10.65 -9.26 -4.64
CA PHE A 128 11.66 -8.20 -4.47
C PHE A 128 11.72 -7.63 -3.05
N SER A 129 10.76 -7.99 -2.20
CA SER A 129 10.63 -7.54 -0.82
C SER A 129 10.65 -8.74 0.12
N MET A 130 10.79 -8.53 1.42
CA MET A 130 10.51 -9.56 2.43
C MET A 130 10.17 -8.87 3.74
N TYR A 131 9.65 -9.63 4.70
CA TYR A 131 9.37 -9.14 6.04
C TYR A 131 10.40 -9.63 7.04
N MET A 132 10.80 -8.72 7.93
CA MET A 132 11.73 -9.00 9.02
C MET A 132 11.11 -8.50 10.33
N ASP A 133 10.81 -9.43 11.22
CA ASP A 133 10.39 -9.16 12.58
C ASP A 133 11.62 -9.16 13.49
N ALA A 134 12.17 -7.98 13.75
CA ALA A 134 13.34 -7.85 14.61
C ALA A 134 13.04 -8.09 16.10
N VAL A 135 11.78 -8.02 16.52
CA VAL A 135 11.38 -8.26 17.92
C VAL A 135 11.39 -9.77 18.19
N ASN A 136 10.73 -10.54 17.33
CA ASN A 136 10.70 -11.99 17.43
C ASN A 136 11.90 -12.68 16.74
N GLN A 137 12.76 -11.90 16.08
CA GLN A 137 13.93 -12.37 15.31
C GLN A 137 13.57 -13.41 14.24
N GLN A 138 12.59 -13.06 13.40
CA GLN A 138 12.06 -13.94 12.36
C GLN A 138 12.00 -13.26 11.00
N PHE A 139 12.30 -14.03 9.95
CA PHE A 139 12.03 -13.67 8.57
C PHE A 139 10.68 -14.25 8.10
N ALA A 140 10.05 -13.58 7.15
CA ALA A 140 8.85 -14.06 6.48
C ALA A 140 8.76 -13.53 5.04
N PRO A 141 7.97 -14.17 4.16
CA PRO A 141 7.64 -13.62 2.86
C PRO A 141 6.97 -12.25 2.95
N SER A 142 6.09 -12.08 3.93
CA SER A 142 5.38 -10.83 4.20
C SER A 142 4.90 -10.71 5.65
N SER A 143 4.42 -9.52 6.03
CA SER A 143 3.91 -9.25 7.39
C SER A 143 2.69 -10.08 7.77
N THR A 144 1.97 -10.60 6.78
CA THR A 144 0.71 -11.33 6.94
C THR A 144 0.87 -12.85 6.74
N SER A 145 1.99 -13.31 6.20
CA SER A 145 2.28 -14.74 6.05
C SER A 145 2.25 -15.44 7.40
N ASN A 146 1.97 -16.74 7.44
CA ASN A 146 2.17 -17.58 8.63
C ASN A 146 3.53 -18.28 8.63
N GLU A 147 4.24 -18.25 7.50
CA GLU A 147 5.57 -18.81 7.37
C GLU A 147 6.58 -17.89 8.06
N ARG A 148 7.30 -18.45 9.04
CA ARG A 148 8.28 -17.74 9.85
C ARG A 148 9.53 -18.58 9.98
N GLU A 149 10.68 -17.98 9.72
CA GLU A 149 11.99 -18.61 9.90
C GLU A 149 12.82 -17.82 10.89
N SER A 150 13.46 -18.49 11.86
CA SER A 150 14.33 -17.82 12.84
C SER A 150 15.56 -17.24 12.17
N PHE A 151 16.06 -16.11 12.68
CA PHE A 151 17.37 -15.57 12.33
C PHE A 151 18.53 -16.56 12.59
N ASP A 152 18.34 -17.53 13.48
CA ASP A 152 19.35 -18.56 13.76
C ASP A 152 19.52 -19.57 12.61
N ASN A 153 18.50 -19.72 11.76
CA ASN A 153 18.51 -20.72 10.68
C ASN A 153 19.21 -20.22 9.42
N TYR A 154 19.15 -18.91 9.17
CA TYR A 154 19.60 -18.28 7.92
C TYR A 154 20.09 -16.86 8.19
N SER A 155 21.11 -16.40 7.46
CA SER A 155 21.32 -14.97 7.32
C SER A 155 20.22 -14.32 6.45
N LEU A 156 20.10 -13.00 6.57
CA LEU A 156 19.15 -12.20 5.78
C LEU A 156 19.24 -12.49 4.27
N ILE A 157 20.46 -12.52 3.74
CA ILE A 157 20.71 -12.72 2.31
C ILE A 157 20.37 -14.16 1.89
N GLU A 158 20.75 -15.14 2.70
CA GLU A 158 20.47 -16.56 2.42
C GLU A 158 18.97 -16.85 2.43
N TYR A 159 18.24 -16.34 3.42
CA TYR A 159 16.80 -16.49 3.49
C TYR A 159 16.14 -15.92 2.22
N PHE A 160 16.45 -14.66 1.89
CA PHE A 160 15.85 -14.00 0.74
C PHE A 160 16.15 -14.74 -0.57
N GLN A 161 17.41 -15.15 -0.80
CA GLN A 161 17.78 -15.83 -2.04
C GLN A 161 17.21 -17.24 -2.17
N LYS A 162 17.11 -17.98 -1.05
CA LYS A 162 16.67 -19.38 -1.05
C LYS A 162 15.16 -19.53 -1.23
N PHE A 163 14.38 -18.58 -0.72
CA PHE A 163 12.94 -18.70 -0.66
C PHE A 163 12.17 -17.73 -1.54
N ARG A 164 12.79 -16.66 -2.09
CA ARG A 164 12.10 -15.76 -3.04
C ARG A 164 11.52 -16.52 -4.22
N ASN A 165 10.35 -16.08 -4.70
CA ASN A 165 9.58 -16.68 -5.81
C ASN A 165 9.04 -18.10 -5.55
N ARG A 166 8.92 -18.54 -4.30
CA ARG A 166 8.13 -19.72 -3.93
C ARG A 166 6.68 -19.34 -3.71
#